data_AF-A0A448TXR0-F1
#
_entry.id   AF-A0A448TXR0-F1
#
_cell.length_a   1.000
_cell.length_b   1.000
_cell.length_c   1.000
_cell.angle_alpha   90.00
_cell.angle_beta   90.00
_cell.angle_gamma   90.00
#
_symmetry.space_group_name_H-M   'P 1'
#
loop_
_entity.id
_entity.type
_entity.pdbx_description
1 polymer ?
#
loop_
_entity_poly.entity_id
_entity_poly.type
_entity_poly.pdbx_seq_one_letter_code
_entity_poly.pdbx_strand_id
1 'polypeptide(L)'
;MSVMQLPTTITKVDGNTTTANNVGDAITNLNNEVVKPLTFEGDTGVASKRKLGSTVTIKGGVQDSSKLSENNIGVVSDGKGTLAVKLAKDIKVDSVEAKTVNANTVNANTVKAGDTTINSDGVTIKDGPSVTKSGINAAGNRITNVKAGQADTDAVNVSQLKGAVGHVNQRINKVNKDLRAGIAGANAAAGLPQAYMPGKSMMAVAAGTYKNESALAVGYSRSSDNGKVILKLQGNANTRGDLGGSVGVGYQW
;
A
#
# COMPACT_ATOMS: atom_id res chain seq x y z
N MET A 1 42.43 -65.89 73.25
CA MET A 1 41.07 -65.89 72.67
C MET A 1 41.09 -65.01 71.43
N SER A 2 40.98 -65.57 70.23
CA SER A 2 40.75 -64.77 69.02
C SER A 2 39.27 -64.42 68.99
N VAL A 3 38.93 -63.15 69.16
CA VAL A 3 37.54 -62.69 69.04
C VAL A 3 37.17 -62.81 67.57
N MET A 4 36.26 -63.73 67.24
CA MET A 4 35.74 -63.88 65.89
C MET A 4 34.86 -62.66 65.59
N GLN A 5 35.36 -61.72 64.81
CA GLN A 5 34.60 -60.53 64.44
C GLN A 5 33.47 -60.94 63.47
N LEU A 6 32.23 -60.66 63.85
CA LEU A 6 31.08 -60.93 62.99
C LEU A 6 31.14 -60.02 61.75
N PRO A 7 31.00 -60.58 60.54
CA PRO A 7 31.00 -59.79 59.32
C PRO A 7 29.85 -58.78 59.34
N THR A 8 30.12 -57.57 58.86
CA THR A 8 29.15 -56.47 58.80
C THR A 8 28.82 -56.17 57.34
N THR A 9 27.59 -55.76 57.02
CA THR A 9 27.18 -55.42 55.66
C THR A 9 27.25 -53.91 55.44
N ILE A 10 27.75 -53.52 54.26
CA ILE A 10 27.74 -52.13 53.77
C ILE A 10 26.76 -52.04 52.61
N THR A 11 25.84 -51.08 52.66
CA THR A 11 24.92 -50.79 51.55
C THR A 11 25.58 -49.83 50.56
N LYS A 12 25.56 -50.18 49.28
CA LYS A 12 26.08 -49.42 48.15
C LYS A 12 25.10 -48.33 47.72
N VAL A 13 25.56 -47.41 46.86
CA VAL A 13 24.72 -46.32 46.33
C VAL A 13 23.59 -46.81 45.41
N ASP A 14 23.70 -48.01 44.85
CA ASP A 14 22.65 -48.66 44.04
C ASP A 14 21.66 -49.48 44.88
N GLY A 15 21.81 -49.49 46.21
CA GLY A 15 20.98 -50.22 47.16
C GLY A 15 21.42 -51.67 47.44
N ASN A 16 22.41 -52.20 46.71
CA ASN A 16 22.94 -53.54 46.95
C ASN A 16 23.86 -53.58 48.19
N THR A 17 24.05 -54.74 48.82
CA THR A 17 24.97 -54.88 49.97
C THR A 17 26.29 -55.57 49.60
N THR A 18 27.33 -55.31 50.38
CA THR A 18 28.59 -56.05 50.34
C THR A 18 29.06 -56.39 51.75
N THR A 19 29.66 -57.56 51.92
CA THR A 19 30.13 -58.05 53.22
C THR A 19 31.53 -57.52 53.50
N ALA A 20 31.74 -56.96 54.69
CA ALA A 20 33.03 -56.58 55.23
C ALA A 20 33.40 -57.54 56.38
N ASN A 21 34.54 -58.21 56.29
CA ASN A 21 34.98 -59.21 57.26
C ASN A 21 35.86 -58.61 58.37
N ASN A 22 36.37 -57.40 58.14
CA ASN A 22 37.17 -56.62 59.09
C ASN A 22 36.93 -55.11 58.88
N VAL A 23 37.51 -54.28 59.76
CA VAL A 23 37.35 -52.81 59.70
C VAL A 23 37.95 -52.20 58.43
N GLY A 24 39.07 -52.72 57.93
CA GLY A 24 39.71 -52.25 56.69
C GLY A 24 38.84 -52.49 55.46
N ASP A 25 38.19 -53.67 55.38
CA ASP A 25 37.22 -53.99 54.33
C ASP A 25 36.04 -53.01 54.37
N ALA A 26 35.51 -52.73 55.57
CA ALA A 26 34.38 -51.82 55.74
C ALA A 26 34.72 -50.39 55.27
N ILE A 27 35.91 -49.90 55.63
CA ILE A 27 36.39 -48.57 55.22
C ILE A 27 36.62 -48.53 53.71
N THR A 28 37.22 -49.57 53.13
CA THR A 28 37.49 -49.64 51.69
C THR A 28 36.19 -49.67 50.89
N ASN A 29 35.23 -50.49 51.33
CA ASN A 29 33.91 -50.58 50.70
C ASN A 29 33.17 -49.24 50.75
N LEU A 30 33.15 -48.57 51.91
CA LEU A 30 32.57 -47.24 52.04
C LEU A 30 33.27 -46.23 51.13
N ASN A 31 34.60 -46.21 51.11
CA ASN A 31 35.38 -45.30 50.29
C ASN A 31 35.07 -45.47 48.80
N ASN A 32 34.98 -46.70 48.31
CA ASN A 32 34.64 -47.01 46.91
C ASN A 32 33.28 -46.46 46.51
N GLU A 33 32.29 -46.50 47.41
CA GLU A 33 30.95 -45.96 47.15
C GLU A 33 30.93 -44.42 47.21
N VAL A 34 31.63 -43.82 48.18
CA VAL A 34 31.70 -42.36 48.35
C VAL A 34 32.42 -41.67 47.18
N VAL A 35 33.37 -42.33 46.53
CA VAL A 35 34.09 -41.77 45.37
C VAL A 35 33.38 -41.97 44.03
N LYS A 36 32.25 -42.73 43.99
CA LYS A 36 31.45 -42.85 42.76
C LYS A 36 30.88 -41.48 42.38
N PRO A 37 30.99 -41.07 41.11
CA PRO A 37 30.50 -39.77 40.68
C PRO A 37 28.98 -39.78 40.47
N LEU A 38 28.35 -38.63 40.70
CA LEU A 38 27.09 -38.32 40.01
C LEU A 38 27.40 -38.16 38.52
N THR A 39 26.66 -38.87 37.69
CA THR A 39 26.86 -38.89 36.25
C THR A 39 25.67 -38.21 35.59
N PHE A 40 25.92 -37.10 34.88
CA PHE A 40 24.91 -36.36 34.14
C PHE A 40 25.12 -36.59 32.64
N GLU A 41 24.14 -37.17 31.98
CA GLU A 41 24.14 -37.40 30.54
C GLU A 41 23.16 -36.45 29.87
N GLY A 42 23.56 -35.88 28.73
CA GLY A 42 22.65 -35.14 27.85
C GLY A 42 22.24 -36.00 26.67
N ASP A 43 21.46 -35.43 25.75
CA ASP A 43 20.97 -36.15 24.57
C ASP A 43 22.09 -36.66 23.64
N THR A 44 23.26 -36.00 23.67
CA THR A 44 24.45 -36.37 22.88
C THR A 44 25.74 -36.09 23.66
N GLY A 45 26.84 -36.79 23.35
CA GLY A 45 28.17 -36.53 23.90
C GLY A 45 28.59 -37.47 25.04
N VAL A 46 29.60 -37.05 25.81
CA VAL A 46 30.18 -37.83 26.92
C VAL A 46 29.55 -37.42 28.24
N ALA A 47 29.23 -38.41 29.07
CA ALA A 47 28.67 -38.21 30.40
C ALA A 47 29.55 -37.31 31.30
N SER A 48 28.94 -36.29 31.90
CA SER A 48 29.59 -35.40 32.86
C SER A 48 29.61 -36.05 34.24
N LYS A 49 30.78 -36.58 34.64
CA LYS A 49 30.99 -37.23 35.94
C LYS A 49 31.51 -36.24 36.97
N ARG A 50 30.80 -36.11 38.09
CA ARG A 50 31.13 -35.20 39.19
C ARG A 50 31.26 -35.97 40.49
N LYS A 51 32.45 -35.92 41.10
CA LYS A 51 32.67 -36.50 42.42
C LYS A 51 31.93 -35.68 43.49
N LEU A 52 31.56 -36.33 44.58
CA LEU A 52 31.01 -35.66 45.75
C LEU A 52 31.91 -34.49 46.17
N GLY A 53 31.33 -33.34 46.51
CA GLY A 53 32.04 -32.11 46.82
C GLY A 53 32.44 -31.24 45.62
N SER A 54 32.22 -31.71 44.38
CA SER A 54 32.43 -30.88 43.18
C SER A 54 31.25 -29.93 42.92
N THR A 55 31.51 -28.74 42.42
CA THR A 55 30.46 -27.81 41.95
C THR A 55 30.03 -28.11 40.52
N VAL A 56 28.72 -28.24 40.30
CA VAL A 56 28.10 -28.23 38.96
C VAL A 56 27.62 -26.81 38.68
N THR A 57 28.04 -26.24 37.54
CA THR A 57 27.62 -24.89 37.12
C THR A 57 26.72 -24.98 35.89
N ILE A 58 25.57 -24.31 35.95
CA ILE A 58 24.63 -24.15 34.83
C ILE A 58 24.45 -22.64 34.63
N LYS A 59 24.87 -22.10 33.47
CA LYS A 59 24.88 -20.64 33.22
C LYS A 59 24.07 -20.30 31.97
N GLY A 60 23.08 -19.41 32.14
CA GLY A 60 22.24 -18.87 31.04
C GLY A 60 22.75 -17.56 30.43
N GLY A 61 23.97 -17.12 30.77
CA GLY A 61 24.61 -15.91 30.22
C GLY A 61 24.21 -14.60 30.92
N VAL A 62 22.92 -14.38 31.17
CA VAL A 62 22.42 -13.18 31.89
C VAL A 62 22.65 -13.33 33.39
N GLN A 63 23.39 -12.38 33.99
CA GLN A 63 23.75 -12.42 35.42
C GLN A 63 22.81 -11.58 36.31
N ASP A 64 22.19 -10.55 35.74
CA ASP A 64 21.25 -9.69 36.45
C ASP A 64 19.90 -10.40 36.59
N SER A 65 19.58 -10.82 37.82
CA SER A 65 18.35 -11.56 38.11
C SER A 65 17.07 -10.76 37.80
N SER A 66 17.12 -9.42 37.76
CA SER A 66 15.96 -8.60 37.39
C SER A 66 15.61 -8.67 35.90
N LYS A 67 16.54 -9.15 35.06
CA LYS A 67 16.35 -9.34 33.61
C LYS A 67 16.03 -10.79 33.25
N LEU A 68 15.93 -11.67 34.24
CA LEU A 68 15.56 -13.05 34.04
C LEU A 68 14.04 -13.19 34.11
N SER A 69 13.47 -13.87 33.12
CA SER A 69 12.04 -14.21 33.13
C SER A 69 11.77 -15.39 34.05
N GLU A 70 10.71 -15.29 34.85
CA GLU A 70 10.18 -16.44 35.59
C GLU A 70 9.34 -17.35 34.69
N ASN A 71 9.19 -18.63 35.09
CA ASN A 71 8.22 -19.58 34.54
C ASN A 71 8.35 -20.00 33.06
N ASN A 72 9.29 -19.43 32.30
CA ASN A 72 9.49 -19.80 30.88
C ASN A 72 10.13 -21.18 30.69
N ILE A 73 10.78 -21.73 31.74
CA ILE A 73 11.42 -23.04 31.72
C ILE A 73 10.72 -23.96 32.74
N GLY A 74 10.23 -25.10 32.27
CA GLY A 74 9.67 -26.16 33.10
C GLY A 74 10.56 -27.40 33.11
N VAL A 75 10.55 -28.14 34.22
CA VAL A 75 11.27 -29.42 34.37
C VAL A 75 10.27 -30.51 34.70
N VAL A 76 10.26 -31.59 33.91
CA VAL A 76 9.33 -32.73 34.08
C VAL A 76 10.12 -34.01 34.30
N SER A 77 9.87 -34.69 35.43
CA SER A 77 10.46 -36.01 35.70
C SER A 77 9.67 -37.13 35.02
N ASP A 78 10.38 -38.12 34.48
CA ASP A 78 9.77 -39.36 33.96
C ASP A 78 9.61 -40.46 35.02
N GLY A 79 10.10 -40.22 36.25
CA GLY A 79 10.11 -41.20 37.35
C GLY A 79 11.13 -42.34 37.19
N LYS A 80 11.94 -42.30 36.13
CA LYS A 80 12.96 -43.31 35.78
C LYS A 80 14.38 -42.73 35.72
N GLY A 81 14.54 -41.51 36.23
CA GLY A 81 15.83 -40.82 36.33
C GLY A 81 16.05 -39.72 35.30
N THR A 82 15.08 -39.43 34.42
CA THR A 82 15.18 -38.35 33.42
C THR A 82 14.42 -37.11 33.88
N LEU A 83 15.04 -35.93 33.73
CA LEU A 83 14.40 -34.63 33.91
C LEU A 83 14.38 -33.89 32.56
N ALA A 84 13.21 -33.84 31.91
CA ALA A 84 13.05 -33.12 30.64
C ALA A 84 12.89 -31.62 30.89
N VAL A 85 13.83 -30.82 30.36
CA VAL A 85 13.75 -29.36 30.36
C VAL A 85 12.93 -28.91 29.15
N LYS A 86 11.88 -28.12 29.38
CA LYS A 86 10.93 -27.67 28.35
C LYS A 86 10.73 -26.17 28.42
N LEU A 87 10.48 -25.56 27.27
CA LEU A 87 9.98 -24.20 27.18
C LEU A 87 8.47 -24.17 27.46
N ALA A 88 7.98 -23.08 28.07
CA ALA A 88 6.56 -22.79 28.12
C ALA A 88 6.00 -22.60 26.69
N LYS A 89 4.71 -22.94 26.49
CA LYS A 89 4.04 -22.70 25.19
C LYS A 89 3.98 -21.20 24.87
N ASP A 90 3.68 -20.40 25.89
CA ASP A 90 3.71 -18.95 25.84
C ASP A 90 4.96 -18.45 26.57
N ILE A 91 5.83 -17.77 25.83
CA ILE A 91 7.06 -17.19 26.38
C ILE A 91 6.78 -15.75 26.80
N LYS A 92 7.03 -15.44 28.08
CA LYS A 92 6.87 -14.11 28.66
C LYS A 92 8.23 -13.42 28.79
N VAL A 93 8.50 -12.46 27.92
CA VAL A 93 9.74 -11.68 27.92
C VAL A 93 9.43 -10.23 27.57
N ASP A 94 10.23 -9.31 28.11
CA ASP A 94 10.06 -7.87 27.84
C ASP A 94 10.60 -7.48 26.47
N SER A 95 11.61 -8.20 25.98
CA SER A 95 12.23 -7.94 24.68
C SER A 95 12.83 -9.19 24.07
N VAL A 96 12.93 -9.18 22.75
CA VAL A 96 13.59 -10.22 21.95
C VAL A 96 14.61 -9.54 21.05
N GLU A 97 15.88 -9.86 21.24
CA GLU A 97 16.95 -9.48 20.31
C GLU A 97 17.14 -10.63 19.32
N ALA A 98 16.68 -10.44 18.09
CA ALA A 98 16.79 -11.42 17.03
C ALA A 98 17.27 -10.77 15.73
N LYS A 99 18.20 -11.43 15.03
CA LYS A 99 18.66 -10.97 13.71
C LYS A 99 17.54 -11.06 12.66
N THR A 100 16.70 -12.07 12.76
CA THR A 100 15.57 -12.30 11.86
C THR A 100 14.46 -13.01 12.64
N VAL A 101 13.22 -12.56 12.43
CA VAL A 101 12.02 -13.23 12.94
C VAL A 101 11.29 -13.81 11.74
N ASN A 102 11.27 -15.14 11.64
CA ASN A 102 10.50 -15.86 10.62
C ASN A 102 9.24 -16.44 11.29
N ALA A 103 8.10 -15.82 11.08
CA ALA A 103 6.82 -16.21 11.64
C ALA A 103 5.75 -16.20 10.55
N ASN A 104 4.84 -17.19 10.56
CA ASN A 104 3.71 -17.22 9.63
C ASN A 104 2.72 -16.09 9.90
N THR A 105 2.40 -15.86 11.18
CA THR A 105 1.48 -14.83 11.63
C THR A 105 2.04 -14.16 12.88
N VAL A 106 1.93 -12.84 12.95
CA VAL A 106 2.24 -12.03 14.14
C VAL A 106 0.94 -11.41 14.63
N ASN A 107 0.48 -11.83 15.80
CA ASN A 107 -0.67 -11.21 16.47
C ASN A 107 -0.15 -10.18 17.49
N ALA A 108 -0.24 -8.90 17.14
CA ALA A 108 0.24 -7.81 17.97
C ALA A 108 -0.76 -6.65 17.97
N ASN A 109 -0.94 -6.00 19.14
CA ASN A 109 -1.76 -4.79 19.24
C ASN A 109 -1.13 -3.61 18.49
N THR A 110 0.19 -3.54 18.47
CA THR A 110 0.95 -2.50 17.77
C THR A 110 2.32 -3.04 17.37
N VAL A 111 2.75 -2.72 16.16
CA VAL A 111 4.12 -2.93 15.68
C VAL A 111 4.71 -1.57 15.35
N LYS A 112 5.84 -1.25 15.98
CA LYS A 112 6.58 -0.01 15.73
C LYS A 112 7.92 -0.33 15.07
N ALA A 113 8.12 0.18 13.86
CA ALA A 113 9.35 0.04 13.09
C ALA A 113 9.88 1.43 12.73
N GLY A 114 10.79 1.94 13.56
CA GLY A 114 11.21 3.35 13.49
C GLY A 114 10.02 4.29 13.71
N ASP A 115 9.76 5.15 12.73
CA ASP A 115 8.62 6.09 12.71
C ASP A 115 7.32 5.47 12.18
N THR A 116 7.36 4.24 11.68
CA THR A 116 6.17 3.53 11.21
C THR A 116 5.45 2.86 12.37
N THR A 117 4.16 3.08 12.48
CA THR A 117 3.28 2.39 13.43
C THR A 117 2.20 1.63 12.66
N ILE A 118 2.07 0.34 12.94
CA ILE A 118 1.00 -0.54 12.46
C ILE A 118 0.16 -0.95 13.66
N ASN A 119 -1.12 -0.66 13.64
CA ASN A 119 -2.05 -0.97 14.72
C ASN A 119 -3.47 -1.18 14.18
N SER A 120 -4.47 -1.19 15.08
CA SER A 120 -5.88 -1.37 14.73
C SER A 120 -6.45 -0.31 13.78
N ASP A 121 -5.81 0.86 13.65
CA ASP A 121 -6.28 1.95 12.79
C ASP A 121 -5.70 1.89 11.38
N GLY A 122 -4.56 1.21 11.20
CA GLY A 122 -3.88 1.01 9.93
C GLY A 122 -2.37 1.22 10.03
N VAL A 123 -1.80 1.88 9.01
CA VAL A 123 -0.37 2.19 8.91
C VAL A 123 -0.20 3.71 8.92
N THR A 124 0.64 4.20 9.84
CA THR A 124 1.01 5.61 9.93
C THR A 124 2.52 5.75 9.96
N ILE A 125 3.04 6.78 9.28
CA ILE A 125 4.43 7.21 9.36
C ILE A 125 4.44 8.58 10.02
N LYS A 126 5.18 8.74 11.12
CA LYS A 126 5.30 10.03 11.81
C LYS A 126 5.75 11.11 10.81
N ASP A 127 5.02 12.23 10.79
CA ASP A 127 5.28 13.37 9.89
C ASP A 127 5.29 12.98 8.40
N GLY A 128 4.60 11.89 8.03
CA GLY A 128 4.57 11.32 6.69
C GLY A 128 3.21 10.75 6.28
N PRO A 129 3.16 9.96 5.19
CA PRO A 129 1.91 9.39 4.69
C PRO A 129 1.24 8.41 5.66
N SER A 130 -0.06 8.22 5.50
CA SER A 130 -0.85 7.25 6.27
C SER A 130 -1.90 6.54 5.43
N VAL A 131 -2.16 5.28 5.75
CA VAL A 131 -3.28 4.48 5.26
C VAL A 131 -4.05 3.98 6.47
N THR A 132 -5.22 4.56 6.72
CA THR A 132 -6.03 4.27 7.91
C THR A 132 -7.47 3.92 7.52
N LYS A 133 -8.27 3.52 8.50
CA LYS A 133 -9.73 3.35 8.31
C LYS A 133 -10.44 4.60 7.79
N SER A 134 -9.88 5.78 8.03
CA SER A 134 -10.42 7.06 7.53
C SER A 134 -10.00 7.37 6.09
N GLY A 135 -9.11 6.57 5.50
CA GLY A 135 -8.62 6.73 4.13
C GLY A 135 -7.11 6.91 4.04
N ILE A 136 -6.68 7.46 2.90
CA ILE A 136 -5.27 7.64 2.53
C ILE A 136 -4.92 9.12 2.59
N ASN A 137 -3.85 9.46 3.30
CA ASN A 137 -3.26 10.80 3.32
C ASN A 137 -1.81 10.73 2.84
N ALA A 138 -1.48 11.47 1.79
CA ALA A 138 -0.12 11.51 1.23
C ALA A 138 0.81 12.49 1.98
N ALA A 139 0.30 13.22 2.97
CA ALA A 139 1.04 14.27 3.71
C ALA A 139 1.68 15.31 2.78
N GLY A 140 0.94 15.75 1.74
CA GLY A 140 1.41 16.71 0.75
C GLY A 140 2.42 16.18 -0.27
N ASN A 141 2.80 14.89 -0.18
CA ASN A 141 3.74 14.29 -1.12
C ASN A 141 3.10 13.94 -2.46
N ARG A 142 3.94 13.89 -3.50
CA ARG A 142 3.53 13.44 -4.84
C ARG A 142 3.24 11.94 -4.84
N ILE A 143 2.13 11.56 -5.46
CA ILE A 143 1.82 10.16 -5.77
C ILE A 143 2.26 9.87 -7.21
N THR A 144 3.33 9.11 -7.38
CA THR A 144 3.90 8.75 -8.68
C THR A 144 3.53 7.32 -9.09
N ASN A 145 3.74 6.97 -10.36
CA ASN A 145 3.44 5.64 -10.91
C ASN A 145 1.96 5.22 -10.83
N VAL A 146 1.05 6.19 -10.90
CA VAL A 146 -0.38 5.95 -11.04
C VAL A 146 -0.70 5.57 -12.48
N LYS A 147 -1.06 4.31 -12.71
CA LYS A 147 -1.55 3.82 -14.01
C LYS A 147 -2.83 4.57 -14.40
N ALA A 148 -3.10 4.68 -15.70
CA ALA A 148 -4.34 5.29 -16.17
C ALA A 148 -5.55 4.55 -15.60
N GLY A 149 -6.48 5.29 -15.00
CA GLY A 149 -7.73 4.74 -14.47
C GLY A 149 -8.62 4.20 -15.58
N GLN A 150 -9.32 3.11 -15.30
CA GLN A 150 -10.23 2.43 -16.23
C GLN A 150 -11.67 2.45 -15.73
N ALA A 151 -11.88 2.32 -14.42
CA ALA A 151 -13.20 2.45 -13.80
C ALA A 151 -13.45 3.89 -13.30
N ASP A 152 -14.72 4.26 -13.12
CA ASP A 152 -15.12 5.59 -12.64
C ASP A 152 -14.61 5.91 -11.22
N THR A 153 -14.26 4.89 -10.44
CA THR A 153 -13.71 5.01 -9.09
C THR A 153 -12.18 5.01 -9.04
N ASP A 154 -11.49 4.85 -10.18
CA ASP A 154 -10.03 4.87 -10.23
C ASP A 154 -9.49 6.29 -10.13
N ALA A 155 -8.29 6.42 -9.58
CA ALA A 155 -7.57 7.69 -9.64
C ALA A 155 -7.18 8.04 -11.09
N VAL A 156 -7.45 9.28 -11.50
CA VAL A 156 -7.01 9.82 -12.80
C VAL A 156 -5.57 10.30 -12.70
N ASN A 157 -4.73 9.92 -13.66
CA ASN A 157 -3.36 10.42 -13.73
C ASN A 157 -3.24 11.70 -14.58
N VAL A 158 -2.10 12.39 -14.47
CA VAL A 158 -1.86 13.67 -15.16
C VAL A 158 -1.90 13.53 -16.69
N SER A 159 -1.59 12.36 -17.25
CA SER A 159 -1.65 12.13 -18.70
C SER A 159 -3.10 12.17 -19.20
N GLN A 160 -4.02 11.49 -18.51
CA GLN A 160 -5.44 11.52 -18.82
C GLN A 160 -6.02 12.93 -18.72
N LEU A 161 -5.67 13.67 -17.65
CA LEU A 161 -6.09 15.07 -17.49
C LEU A 161 -5.61 15.95 -18.65
N LYS A 162 -4.34 15.84 -19.06
CA LYS A 162 -3.79 16.57 -20.21
C LYS A 162 -4.51 16.24 -21.51
N GLY A 163 -4.86 14.98 -21.74
CA GLY A 163 -5.66 14.56 -22.89
C GLY A 163 -7.03 15.23 -22.91
N ALA A 164 -7.77 15.16 -21.79
CA ALA A 164 -9.10 15.77 -21.65
C ALA A 164 -9.07 17.29 -21.87
N VAL A 165 -8.13 17.99 -21.23
CA VAL A 165 -7.94 19.44 -21.41
C VAL A 165 -7.56 19.78 -22.85
N GLY A 166 -6.72 18.96 -23.48
CA GLY A 166 -6.36 19.09 -24.90
C GLY A 166 -7.58 19.06 -25.83
N HIS A 167 -8.48 18.09 -25.64
CA HIS A 167 -9.71 17.98 -26.42
C HIS A 167 -10.65 19.18 -26.23
N VAL A 168 -10.78 19.68 -25.00
CA VAL A 168 -11.58 20.88 -24.71
C VAL A 168 -11.01 22.10 -25.43
N ASN A 169 -9.69 22.32 -25.36
CA ASN A 169 -9.03 23.43 -26.04
C ASN A 169 -9.21 23.37 -27.57
N GLN A 170 -9.13 22.18 -28.15
CA GLN A 170 -9.39 21.98 -29.59
C GLN A 170 -10.83 22.34 -29.95
N ARG A 171 -11.81 21.91 -29.15
CA ARG A 171 -13.23 22.24 -29.37
C ARG A 171 -13.49 23.74 -29.25
N ILE A 172 -12.92 24.41 -28.25
CA ILE A 172 -13.04 25.87 -28.08
C ILE A 172 -12.47 26.60 -29.29
N ASN A 173 -11.30 26.19 -29.77
CA ASN A 173 -10.70 26.79 -30.96
C ASN A 173 -11.55 26.59 -32.21
N LYS A 174 -12.17 25.41 -32.35
CA LYS A 174 -13.11 25.13 -33.45
C LYS A 174 -14.34 26.05 -33.36
N VAL A 175 -15.02 26.07 -32.22
CA VAL A 175 -16.19 26.93 -32.00
C VAL A 175 -15.86 28.40 -32.26
N ASN A 176 -14.71 28.89 -31.79
CA ASN A 176 -14.28 30.27 -32.03
C ASN A 176 -14.10 30.59 -33.52
N LYS A 177 -13.60 29.65 -34.32
CA LYS A 177 -13.44 29.84 -35.77
C LYS A 177 -14.78 29.79 -36.49
N ASP A 178 -15.62 28.81 -36.15
CA ASP A 178 -16.95 28.63 -36.73
C ASP A 178 -17.82 29.88 -36.45
N LEU A 179 -17.78 30.44 -35.24
CA LEU A 179 -18.44 31.71 -34.90
C LEU A 179 -17.91 32.90 -35.72
N ARG A 180 -16.59 33.05 -35.84
CA ARG A 180 -15.99 34.15 -36.61
C ARG A 180 -16.40 34.09 -38.09
N ALA A 181 -16.43 32.89 -38.66
CA ALA A 181 -16.84 32.66 -40.03
C ALA A 181 -18.35 32.88 -40.23
N GLY A 182 -19.17 32.54 -39.24
CA GLY A 182 -20.58 32.89 -39.19
C GLY A 182 -20.81 34.42 -39.24
N ILE A 183 -20.05 35.18 -38.45
CA ILE A 183 -20.08 36.66 -38.49
C ILE A 183 -19.60 37.18 -39.85
N ALA A 184 -18.55 36.60 -40.43
CA ALA A 184 -18.12 36.95 -41.78
C ALA A 184 -19.22 36.70 -42.82
N GLY A 185 -19.96 35.59 -42.71
CA GLY A 185 -21.14 35.27 -43.51
C GLY A 185 -22.26 36.30 -43.38
N ALA A 186 -22.56 36.72 -42.14
CA ALA A 186 -23.52 37.78 -41.89
C ALA A 186 -23.08 39.12 -42.49
N ASN A 187 -21.79 39.49 -42.35
CA ASN A 187 -21.23 40.69 -42.98
C ASN A 187 -21.30 40.64 -44.51
N ALA A 188 -21.01 39.48 -45.12
CA ALA A 188 -21.10 39.28 -46.56
C ALA A 188 -22.55 39.48 -47.04
N ALA A 189 -23.51 38.87 -46.33
CA ALA A 189 -24.91 38.96 -46.69
C ALA A 189 -25.48 40.38 -46.50
N ALA A 190 -25.05 41.10 -45.45
CA ALA A 190 -25.40 42.50 -45.22
C ALA A 190 -24.89 43.42 -46.34
N GLY A 191 -23.75 43.09 -46.95
CA GLY A 191 -23.16 43.85 -48.06
C GLY A 191 -23.88 43.71 -49.41
N LEU A 192 -24.89 42.83 -49.54
CA LEU A 192 -25.59 42.59 -50.81
C LEU A 192 -26.51 43.77 -51.20
N PRO A 193 -26.27 44.44 -52.35
CA PRO A 193 -27.18 45.45 -52.89
C PRO A 193 -28.60 44.92 -53.16
N GLN A 194 -29.59 45.82 -53.13
CA GLN A 194 -31.00 45.51 -53.34
C GLN A 194 -31.55 46.26 -54.56
N ALA A 195 -32.48 45.65 -55.30
CA ALA A 195 -33.20 46.29 -56.39
C ALA A 195 -34.02 47.50 -55.88
N TYR A 196 -33.84 48.66 -56.50
CA TYR A 196 -34.51 49.92 -56.13
C TYR A 196 -35.49 50.45 -57.21
N MET A 197 -35.56 49.80 -58.38
CA MET A 197 -36.46 50.17 -59.47
C MET A 197 -37.71 49.26 -59.50
N PRO A 198 -38.93 49.82 -59.62
CA PRO A 198 -40.16 49.03 -59.75
C PRO A 198 -40.12 48.04 -60.91
N GLY A 199 -40.66 46.83 -60.67
CA GLY A 199 -40.71 45.74 -61.65
C GLY A 199 -39.35 45.13 -62.02
N LYS A 200 -38.24 45.57 -61.41
CA LYS A 200 -36.89 45.03 -61.69
C LYS A 200 -36.46 44.00 -60.67
N SER A 201 -35.70 43.03 -61.17
CA SER A 201 -34.98 42.04 -60.37
C SER A 201 -33.47 42.35 -60.36
N MET A 202 -32.79 41.97 -59.27
CA MET A 202 -31.34 42.11 -59.13
C MET A 202 -30.75 40.82 -58.58
N MET A 203 -29.65 40.37 -59.19
CA MET A 203 -28.73 39.37 -58.63
C MET A 203 -27.50 40.10 -58.08
N ALA A 204 -27.05 39.74 -56.88
CA ALA A 204 -25.93 40.36 -56.21
C ALA A 204 -24.98 39.30 -55.64
N VAL A 205 -23.69 39.65 -55.59
CA VAL A 205 -22.64 38.88 -54.93
C VAL A 205 -21.88 39.82 -54.02
N ALA A 206 -21.58 39.39 -52.79
CA ALA A 206 -20.82 40.18 -51.82
C ALA A 206 -19.87 39.28 -51.04
N ALA A 207 -18.76 39.84 -50.56
CA ALA A 207 -17.83 39.16 -49.69
C ALA A 207 -17.78 39.88 -48.33
N GLY A 208 -17.58 39.11 -47.27
CA GLY A 208 -17.52 39.61 -45.90
C GLY A 208 -16.35 38.99 -45.17
N THR A 209 -15.79 39.73 -44.22
CA THR A 209 -14.70 39.26 -43.38
C THR A 209 -14.98 39.59 -41.93
N TYR A 210 -14.44 38.78 -41.02
CA TYR A 210 -14.38 39.10 -39.60
C TYR A 210 -13.18 38.41 -38.96
N LYS A 211 -12.23 39.21 -38.46
CA LYS A 211 -10.90 38.72 -38.04
C LYS A 211 -10.27 37.91 -39.18
N ASN A 212 -9.85 36.67 -38.92
CA ASN A 212 -9.12 35.83 -39.87
C ASN A 212 -10.02 34.87 -40.67
N GLU A 213 -11.34 35.11 -40.69
CA GLU A 213 -12.29 34.28 -41.45
C GLU A 213 -13.01 35.17 -42.49
N SER A 214 -13.44 34.55 -43.59
CA SER A 214 -14.15 35.23 -44.68
C SER A 214 -15.35 34.42 -45.16
N ALA A 215 -16.22 35.07 -45.91
CA ALA A 215 -17.40 34.46 -46.49
C ALA A 215 -17.82 35.13 -47.79
N LEU A 216 -18.54 34.37 -48.61
CA LEU A 216 -19.15 34.82 -49.85
C LEU A 216 -20.67 34.70 -49.70
N ALA A 217 -21.39 35.73 -50.14
CA ALA A 217 -22.85 35.75 -50.16
C ALA A 217 -23.35 35.99 -51.58
N VAL A 218 -24.47 35.37 -51.90
CA VAL A 218 -25.25 35.57 -53.13
C VAL A 218 -26.67 35.95 -52.75
N GLY A 219 -27.25 36.89 -53.48
CA GLY A 219 -28.59 37.39 -53.20
C GLY A 219 -29.39 37.67 -54.46
N TYR A 220 -30.71 37.52 -54.32
CA TYR A 220 -31.70 37.93 -55.29
C TYR A 220 -32.68 38.90 -54.64
N SER A 221 -33.05 39.96 -55.34
CA SER A 221 -34.13 40.85 -54.90
C SER A 221 -35.02 41.28 -56.05
N ARG A 222 -36.28 41.59 -55.76
CA ARG A 222 -37.26 42.10 -56.74
C ARG A 222 -38.20 43.11 -56.10
N SER A 223 -38.41 44.24 -56.77
CA SER A 223 -39.48 45.18 -56.46
C SER A 223 -40.72 44.87 -57.31
N SER A 224 -41.91 44.96 -56.73
CA SER A 224 -43.18 44.81 -57.45
C SER A 224 -43.33 45.88 -58.52
N ASP A 225 -44.20 45.64 -59.50
CA ASP A 225 -44.38 46.54 -60.64
C ASP A 225 -44.90 47.93 -60.21
N ASN A 226 -45.64 48.00 -59.10
CA ASN A 226 -46.09 49.24 -58.47
C ASN A 226 -45.09 49.82 -57.46
N GLY A 227 -43.91 49.22 -57.30
CA GLY A 227 -42.85 49.67 -56.39
C GLY A 227 -43.14 49.50 -54.91
N LYS A 228 -44.33 49.01 -54.51
CA LYS A 228 -44.75 49.00 -53.10
C LYS A 228 -44.22 47.81 -52.30
N VAL A 229 -43.91 46.68 -52.94
CA VAL A 229 -43.42 45.47 -52.26
C VAL A 229 -42.01 45.16 -52.74
N ILE A 230 -41.10 44.84 -51.82
CA ILE A 230 -39.76 44.37 -52.16
C ILE A 230 -39.50 43.02 -51.48
N LEU A 231 -39.07 42.04 -52.27
CA LEU A 231 -38.59 40.74 -51.81
C LEU A 231 -37.06 40.71 -51.87
N LYS A 232 -36.41 40.17 -50.84
CA LYS A 232 -34.97 39.86 -50.82
C LYS A 232 -34.75 38.44 -50.30
N LEU A 233 -33.93 37.69 -51.02
CA LEU A 233 -33.49 36.33 -50.71
C LEU A 233 -31.98 36.33 -50.75
N GLN A 234 -31.31 35.74 -49.77
CA GLN A 234 -29.86 35.63 -49.77
C GLN A 234 -29.37 34.35 -49.11
N GLY A 235 -28.24 33.86 -49.58
CA GLY A 235 -27.48 32.75 -49.01
C GLY A 235 -26.00 33.13 -48.93
N ASN A 236 -25.28 32.57 -47.96
CA ASN A 236 -23.84 32.77 -47.81
C ASN A 236 -23.15 31.46 -47.43
N ALA A 237 -21.86 31.37 -47.77
CA ALA A 237 -20.96 30.28 -47.42
C ALA A 237 -19.66 30.88 -46.88
N ASN A 238 -19.13 30.30 -45.81
CA ASN A 238 -17.93 30.83 -45.14
C ASN A 238 -16.72 29.89 -45.27
N THR A 239 -15.54 30.35 -44.84
CA THR A 239 -14.26 29.61 -44.87
C THR A 239 -14.24 28.33 -44.02
N ARG A 240 -15.27 28.11 -43.18
CA ARG A 240 -15.44 26.87 -42.39
C ARG A 240 -16.33 25.85 -43.09
N GLY A 241 -16.93 26.23 -44.22
CA GLY A 241 -17.85 25.42 -44.99
C GLY A 241 -19.31 25.50 -44.51
N ASP A 242 -19.60 26.36 -43.53
CA ASP A 242 -20.97 26.53 -43.06
C ASP A 242 -21.75 27.43 -44.02
N LEU A 243 -23.03 27.10 -44.19
CA LEU A 243 -23.97 27.85 -45.02
C LEU A 243 -24.96 28.62 -44.14
N GLY A 244 -25.29 29.82 -44.55
CA GLY A 244 -26.33 30.65 -43.94
C GLY A 244 -27.27 31.22 -45.00
N GLY A 245 -28.45 31.67 -44.60
CA GLY A 245 -29.39 32.29 -45.52
C GLY A 245 -30.52 33.01 -44.81
N SER A 246 -31.19 33.89 -45.54
CA SER A 246 -32.35 34.62 -45.05
C SER A 246 -33.27 35.08 -46.19
N VAL A 247 -34.54 35.27 -45.87
CA VAL A 247 -35.55 35.87 -46.74
C VAL A 247 -36.21 37.04 -46.02
N GLY A 248 -36.50 38.11 -46.74
CA GLY A 248 -37.18 39.30 -46.21
C GLY A 248 -38.14 39.90 -47.23
N VAL A 249 -39.24 40.45 -46.73
CA VAL A 249 -40.23 41.19 -47.51
C VAL A 249 -40.48 42.55 -46.85
N GLY A 250 -40.53 43.61 -47.64
CA GLY A 250 -40.86 44.96 -47.18
C GLY A 250 -42.01 45.55 -47.99
N TYR A 251 -42.85 46.35 -47.34
CA TYR A 251 -43.89 47.15 -48.00
C TYR A 251 -43.64 48.63 -47.72
N GLN A 252 -43.66 49.46 -48.76
CA GLN A 252 -43.52 50.92 -48.68
C GLN A 252 -44.78 51.58 -49.26
N TRP A 253 -45.25 52.63 -48.59
CA TRP A 253 -46.48 53.37 -48.91
C TRP A 253 -46.20 54.83 -49.21
#